data_AF-I7KP48-F1
#
_entry.id   AF-I7KP48-F1
#
_cell.length_a   1.000
_cell.length_b   1.000
_cell.length_c   1.000
_cell.angle_alpha   90.00
_cell.angle_beta   90.00
_cell.angle_gamma   90.00
#
_symmetry.space_group_name_H-M   'P 1'
#
loop_
_entity.id
_entity.type
_entity.pdbx_description
1 polymer ?
#
loop_
_entity_poly.entity_id
_entity_poly.type
_entity_poly.pdbx_seq_one_letter_code
_entity_poly.pdbx_strand_id
1 'polypeptide(L)'
;MYVTPKMNSILKRADAMNRTVVISDPSAITRTVHSLDEVTINVVPSDLMQTTFDFTVGSKMKSDAKQIEMFLISNGVQIAPEKYSFVGFDQPSASTSGNYLYYEQSYDDVLLLSTKTKGYEVVVGDATGVKDLSDSSKLVKKADPANVKPTEASTIEEIKAYLTAHKIDFSGKTTKNDLLALVK
;
A
#
# COMPACT_ATOMS: atom_id res chain seq x y z
N MET A 1 -12.67 5.48 -10.77
CA MET A 1 -12.02 6.26 -9.70
C MET A 1 -11.15 5.33 -8.88
N TYR A 2 -9.91 5.72 -8.60
CA TYR A 2 -8.98 4.97 -7.76
C TYR A 2 -8.81 5.69 -6.42
N VAL A 3 -8.81 4.95 -5.32
CA VAL A 3 -8.80 5.52 -3.97
C VAL A 3 -7.94 4.68 -3.02
N THR A 4 -7.37 5.33 -2.00
CA THR A 4 -6.67 4.62 -0.92
C THR A 4 -7.67 3.84 -0.04
N PRO A 5 -7.22 2.85 0.76
CA PRO A 5 -8.11 2.11 1.66
C PRO A 5 -8.77 3.02 2.71
N LYS A 6 -8.01 4.02 3.19
CA LYS A 6 -8.50 5.06 4.09
C LYS A 6 -9.63 5.85 3.45
N MET A 7 -9.44 6.31 2.21
CA MET A 7 -10.44 7.10 1.52
C MET A 7 -11.68 6.27 1.13
N ASN A 8 -11.49 5.03 0.68
CA ASN A 8 -12.59 4.10 0.45
C ASN A 8 -13.47 3.91 1.70
N SER A 9 -12.85 3.83 2.88
CA SER A 9 -13.57 3.70 4.14
C SER A 9 -14.36 4.96 4.51
N ILE A 10 -13.90 6.14 4.10
CA ILE A 10 -14.64 7.41 4.24
C ILE A 10 -15.84 7.41 3.28
N LEU A 11 -15.61 7.07 2.00
CA LEU A 11 -16.64 7.05 0.96
C LEU A 11 -17.77 6.07 1.31
N LYS A 12 -17.46 4.86 1.79
CA LYS A 12 -18.47 3.89 2.23
C LYS A 12 -19.31 4.39 3.40
N ARG A 13 -18.70 5.11 4.36
CA ARG A 13 -19.43 5.72 5.48
C ARG A 13 -20.34 6.85 5.00
N ALA A 14 -19.86 7.67 4.07
CA ALA A 14 -20.65 8.74 3.47
C ALA A 14 -21.85 8.19 2.68
N ASP A 15 -21.69 7.12 1.90
CA ASP A 15 -22.80 6.46 1.20
C ASP A 15 -23.87 5.94 2.18
N ALA A 16 -23.44 5.24 3.24
CA ALA A 16 -24.35 4.74 4.26
C ALA A 16 -25.16 5.88 4.93
N MET A 17 -24.50 7.00 5.25
CA MET A 17 -25.16 8.19 5.82
C MET A 17 -26.15 8.81 4.82
N ASN A 18 -25.77 8.94 3.55
CA ASN A 18 -26.62 9.52 2.52
C ASN A 18 -27.91 8.69 2.32
N ARG A 19 -27.82 7.36 2.31
CA ARG A 19 -29.00 6.47 2.24
C ARG A 19 -29.98 6.68 3.39
N THR A 20 -29.51 7.02 4.59
CA THR A 20 -30.39 7.30 5.74
C THR A 20 -31.11 8.64 5.61
N VAL A 21 -30.43 9.68 5.10
CA VAL A 21 -31.00 11.03 4.89
C VAL A 21 -32.07 11.04 3.79
N VAL A 22 -31.93 10.20 2.76
CA VAL A 22 -32.91 10.08 1.66
C VAL A 22 -34.29 9.59 2.12
N ILE A 23 -34.39 8.89 3.25
CA ILE A 23 -35.68 8.38 3.78
C ILE A 23 -36.52 9.49 4.45
N SER A 24 -35.90 10.61 4.85
CA SER A 24 -36.58 11.66 5.63
C SER A 24 -37.31 12.75 4.83
N ASP A 25 -36.99 13.00 3.55
CA ASP A 25 -37.66 14.04 2.75
C ASP A 25 -37.69 13.70 1.24
N PRO A 26 -38.84 13.28 0.69
CA PRO A 26 -38.98 12.87 -0.71
C PRO A 26 -38.85 14.01 -1.75
N SER A 27 -38.87 15.28 -1.34
CA SER A 27 -39.01 16.42 -2.26
C SER A 27 -37.69 17.06 -2.69
N ALA A 28 -36.60 16.80 -1.97
CA ALA A 28 -35.26 17.36 -2.23
C ALA A 28 -34.31 16.38 -2.96
N ILE A 29 -34.85 15.32 -3.57
CA ILE A 29 -34.12 14.14 -4.05
C ILE A 29 -33.14 14.39 -5.22
N THR A 30 -33.22 15.52 -5.94
CA THR A 30 -32.66 15.59 -7.30
C THR A 30 -31.53 16.62 -7.47
N ARG A 31 -30.28 16.22 -7.20
CA ARG A 31 -29.06 16.55 -8.01
C ARG A 31 -27.73 16.10 -7.41
N THR A 32 -27.63 15.88 -6.10
CA THR A 32 -26.34 15.56 -5.45
C THR A 32 -25.98 14.06 -5.51
N VAL A 33 -26.97 13.18 -5.70
CA VAL A 33 -26.85 11.74 -5.45
C VAL A 33 -26.27 10.93 -6.63
N HIS A 34 -26.16 11.49 -7.84
CA HIS A 34 -25.76 10.71 -9.02
C HIS A 34 -24.24 10.61 -9.29
N SER A 35 -23.41 11.49 -8.72
CA SER A 35 -22.03 11.62 -9.19
C SER A 35 -21.05 10.52 -8.73
N LEU A 36 -21.31 9.84 -7.61
CA LEU A 36 -20.41 8.79 -7.08
C LEU A 36 -20.85 7.37 -7.49
N ASP A 37 -22.15 7.16 -7.69
CA ASP A 37 -22.69 5.86 -8.12
C ASP A 37 -22.32 5.52 -9.57
N GLU A 38 -22.14 6.55 -10.41
CA GLU A 38 -21.78 6.39 -11.82
C GLU A 38 -20.28 6.10 -12.04
N VAL A 39 -19.46 6.07 -10.99
CA VAL A 39 -18.02 5.80 -11.10
C VAL A 39 -17.62 4.51 -10.39
N THR A 40 -16.98 3.60 -11.12
CA THR A 40 -16.40 2.39 -10.51
C THR A 40 -15.25 2.76 -9.57
N ILE A 41 -15.35 2.36 -8.30
CA ILE A 41 -14.34 2.61 -7.27
C ILE A 41 -13.38 1.43 -7.18
N ASN A 42 -12.10 1.69 -7.47
CA ASN A 42 -11.01 0.73 -7.34
C ASN A 42 -10.12 1.13 -6.16
N VAL A 43 -9.88 0.18 -5.25
CA VAL A 43 -9.00 0.42 -4.09
C VAL A 43 -7.56 0.12 -4.48
N VAL A 44 -6.67 1.07 -4.26
CA VAL A 44 -5.22 0.91 -4.49
C VAL A 44 -4.52 1.00 -3.14
N PRO A 45 -3.58 0.10 -2.83
CA PRO A 45 -2.74 0.22 -1.64
C PRO A 45 -2.03 1.58 -1.59
N SER A 46 -2.00 2.21 -0.42
CA SER A 46 -1.36 3.53 -0.24
C SER A 46 0.10 3.53 -0.69
N ASP A 47 0.84 2.46 -0.40
CA ASP A 47 2.25 2.27 -0.78
C ASP A 47 2.49 2.23 -2.30
N LEU A 48 1.45 2.04 -3.11
CA LEU A 48 1.55 2.03 -4.58
C LEU A 48 0.96 3.31 -5.21
N MET A 49 0.32 4.17 -4.41
CA MET A 49 -0.46 5.30 -4.89
C MET A 49 0.18 6.64 -4.46
N GLN A 50 1.39 6.92 -4.94
CA GLN A 50 2.13 8.15 -4.62
C GLN A 50 2.42 8.99 -5.86
N THR A 51 2.77 10.26 -5.63
CA THR A 51 3.06 11.22 -6.71
C THR A 51 4.39 10.98 -7.43
N THR A 52 5.39 10.37 -6.78
CA THR A 52 6.69 10.16 -7.41
C THR A 52 7.43 8.96 -6.84
N PHE A 53 8.20 8.31 -7.73
CA PHE A 53 9.04 7.16 -7.44
C PHE A 53 10.42 7.35 -8.09
N ASP A 54 11.42 6.71 -7.50
CA ASP A 54 12.74 6.46 -8.07
C ASP A 54 12.79 4.97 -8.50
N PHE A 55 13.06 4.75 -9.78
CA PHE A 55 13.13 3.42 -10.39
C PHE A 55 14.57 2.94 -10.66
N THR A 56 15.59 3.66 -10.16
CA THR A 56 17.00 3.31 -10.37
C THR A 56 17.36 1.95 -9.76
N VAL A 57 16.80 1.64 -8.59
CA VAL A 57 16.97 0.35 -7.89
C VAL A 57 15.62 -0.06 -7.29
N GLY A 58 14.80 -0.76 -8.08
CA GLY A 58 13.42 -1.11 -7.69
C GLY A 58 12.51 0.13 -7.63
N SER A 59 11.28 -0.03 -7.14
CA SER A 59 10.32 1.08 -6.99
C SER A 59 10.42 1.71 -5.59
N LYS A 60 11.26 2.74 -5.46
CA LYS A 60 11.46 3.46 -4.20
C LYS A 60 10.71 4.78 -4.18
N MET A 61 10.19 5.17 -3.02
CA MET A 61 9.62 6.50 -2.84
C MET A 61 10.72 7.54 -2.81
N LYS A 62 10.51 8.69 -3.45
CA LYS A 62 11.37 9.86 -3.19
C LYS A 62 10.98 10.53 -1.87
N SER A 63 11.91 11.30 -1.31
CA SER A 63 11.69 12.04 -0.06
C SER A 63 10.58 13.09 -0.15
N ASP A 64 10.28 13.58 -1.34
CA ASP A 64 9.24 14.57 -1.64
C ASP A 64 7.93 13.94 -2.16
N ALA A 65 7.81 12.61 -2.11
CA ALA A 65 6.60 11.91 -2.50
C ALA A 65 5.43 12.26 -1.57
N LYS A 66 4.27 12.48 -2.19
CA LYS A 66 3.00 12.76 -1.52
C LYS A 66 2.00 11.65 -1.79
N GLN A 67 1.09 11.43 -0.85
CA GLN A 67 0.03 10.43 -1.00
C GLN A 67 -1.02 10.94 -1.98
N ILE A 68 -1.30 10.16 -3.02
CA ILE A 68 -2.53 10.35 -3.79
C ILE A 68 -3.65 9.64 -3.02
N GLU A 69 -4.65 10.40 -2.56
CA GLU A 69 -5.79 9.87 -1.79
C GLU A 69 -6.95 9.46 -2.71
N MET A 70 -7.16 10.21 -3.79
CA MET A 70 -8.15 9.93 -4.84
C MET A 70 -7.59 10.30 -6.22
N PHE A 71 -7.91 9.47 -7.21
CA PHE A 71 -7.53 9.66 -8.60
C PHE A 71 -8.71 9.31 -9.50
N LEU A 72 -9.32 10.31 -10.12
CA LEU A 72 -10.38 10.14 -11.11
C LEU A 72 -9.77 10.30 -12.49
N ILE A 73 -10.03 9.35 -13.39
CA ILE A 73 -9.52 9.37 -14.76
C ILE A 73 -10.61 8.92 -15.72
N SER A 74 -10.68 9.60 -16.86
CA SER A 74 -11.48 9.21 -18.02
C SER A 74 -10.67 8.27 -18.91
N ASN A 75 -11.21 7.11 -19.26
CA ASN A 75 -10.50 6.15 -20.10
C ASN A 75 -10.25 6.72 -21.50
N GLY A 76 -9.02 6.57 -22.00
CA GLY A 76 -8.58 7.08 -23.30
C GLY A 76 -7.73 8.34 -23.23
N VAL A 77 -7.45 8.85 -22.03
CA VAL A 77 -6.50 9.94 -21.81
C VAL A 77 -5.10 9.45 -21.45
N GLN A 78 -5.00 8.19 -21.06
CA GLN A 78 -3.78 7.43 -20.88
C GLN A 78 -3.49 6.55 -22.12
N ILE A 79 -2.22 6.24 -22.32
CA ILE A 79 -1.72 5.25 -23.29
C ILE A 79 -0.90 4.21 -22.54
N ALA A 80 -0.95 2.96 -23.01
CA ALA A 80 -0.14 1.87 -22.45
C ALA A 80 0.72 1.26 -23.55
N PRO A 81 1.86 1.90 -23.92
CA PRO A 81 2.75 1.33 -24.92
C PRO A 81 3.44 0.08 -24.38
N GLU A 82 3.51 -0.95 -25.22
CA GLU A 82 4.32 -2.14 -25.02
C GLU A 82 5.59 -2.04 -25.85
N LYS A 83 6.74 -2.38 -25.25
CA LYS A 83 8.02 -2.44 -25.94
C LYS A 83 8.67 -3.80 -25.73
N TYR A 84 8.81 -4.55 -26.83
CA TYR A 84 9.62 -5.77 -26.83
C TYR A 84 11.11 -5.46 -26.68
N SER A 85 11.72 -6.10 -25.69
CA SER A 85 13.16 -6.14 -25.48
C SER A 85 13.81 -7.29 -26.22
N PHE A 86 13.11 -8.43 -26.30
CA PHE A 86 13.62 -9.65 -26.90
C PHE A 86 12.45 -10.54 -27.32
N VAL A 87 12.61 -11.22 -28.46
CA VAL A 87 11.73 -12.29 -28.93
C VAL A 87 12.62 -13.39 -29.50
N GLY A 88 12.38 -14.64 -29.12
CA GLY A 88 13.19 -15.76 -29.57
C GLY A 88 12.47 -17.09 -29.56
N PHE A 89 13.08 -18.04 -30.25
CA PHE A 89 12.68 -19.44 -30.27
C PHE A 89 13.88 -20.30 -29.91
N ASP A 90 13.74 -21.14 -28.90
CA ASP A 90 14.71 -22.19 -28.64
C ASP A 90 14.35 -23.43 -29.45
N GLN A 91 15.39 -24.16 -29.86
CA GLN A 91 15.23 -25.40 -30.62
C GLN A 91 14.47 -26.45 -29.80
N PRO A 92 13.75 -27.37 -30.49
CA PRO A 92 13.10 -28.51 -29.86
C PRO A 92 14.02 -29.28 -28.92
N SER A 93 13.54 -29.54 -27.70
CA SER A 93 14.24 -30.33 -26.70
C SER A 93 13.28 -31.30 -26.02
N ALA A 94 13.83 -32.27 -25.28
CA ALA A 94 13.00 -33.17 -24.47
C ALA A 94 12.16 -32.40 -23.43
N SER A 95 12.70 -31.30 -22.89
CA SER A 95 12.03 -30.42 -21.94
C SER A 95 10.80 -29.70 -22.52
N THR A 96 10.77 -29.52 -23.84
CA THR A 96 9.65 -28.91 -24.57
C THR A 96 8.81 -29.95 -25.32
N SER A 97 9.02 -31.23 -25.01
CA SER A 97 8.38 -32.38 -25.69
C SER A 97 8.56 -32.36 -27.21
N GLY A 98 9.72 -31.91 -27.69
CA GLY A 98 10.02 -31.82 -29.11
C GLY A 98 9.39 -30.63 -29.84
N ASN A 99 8.80 -29.67 -29.12
CA ASN A 99 8.27 -28.43 -29.70
C ASN A 99 9.27 -27.27 -29.59
N TYR A 100 9.14 -26.26 -30.45
CA TYR A 100 9.85 -25.00 -30.27
C TYR A 100 9.31 -24.26 -29.04
N LEU A 101 10.21 -23.68 -28.24
CA LEU A 101 9.84 -22.83 -27.12
C LEU A 101 9.91 -21.37 -27.54
N TYR A 102 8.74 -20.73 -27.59
CA TYR A 102 8.65 -19.28 -27.73
C TYR A 102 8.87 -18.62 -26.37
N TYR A 103 9.69 -17.57 -26.35
CA TYR A 103 9.84 -16.71 -25.19
C TYR A 103 10.10 -15.28 -25.64
N GLU A 104 9.55 -14.36 -24.84
CA GLU A 104 9.67 -12.94 -25.08
C GLU A 104 9.92 -12.22 -23.76
N GLN A 105 10.51 -11.05 -23.88
CA GLN A 105 10.67 -10.11 -22.78
C GLN A 105 10.15 -8.77 -23.28
N SER A 106 9.10 -8.24 -22.65
CA SER A 106 8.52 -6.93 -22.94
C SER A 106 8.53 -6.03 -21.70
N TYR A 107 8.42 -4.73 -21.96
CA TYR A 107 8.25 -3.69 -20.96
C TYR A 107 6.98 -2.91 -21.28
N ASP A 108 6.12 -2.79 -20.26
CA ASP A 108 4.85 -2.08 -20.35
C ASP A 108 4.81 -0.99 -19.28
N ASP A 109 4.23 0.15 -19.63
CA ASP A 109 3.94 1.22 -18.67
C ASP A 109 2.70 2.00 -19.12
N VAL A 110 2.06 2.73 -18.21
CA VAL A 110 0.90 3.57 -18.48
C VAL A 110 1.29 5.04 -18.37
N LEU A 111 1.23 5.74 -19.50
CA LEU A 111 1.62 7.15 -19.62
C LEU A 111 0.38 8.03 -19.80
N LEU A 112 0.36 9.17 -19.11
CA LEU A 112 -0.63 10.23 -19.32
C LEU A 112 -0.15 11.21 -20.39
N LEU A 113 -1.03 11.55 -21.33
CA LEU A 113 -0.74 12.54 -22.36
C LEU A 113 -0.81 13.95 -21.77
N SER A 114 0.27 14.74 -21.91
CA SER A 114 0.34 16.12 -21.42
C SER A 114 -0.73 17.04 -22.02
N THR A 115 -1.23 16.72 -23.21
CA THR A 115 -2.31 17.45 -23.89
C THR A 115 -3.71 17.10 -23.39
N LYS A 116 -3.86 16.03 -22.59
CA LYS A 116 -5.15 15.53 -22.07
C LYS A 116 -5.26 15.63 -20.55
N THR A 117 -4.64 16.65 -19.94
CA THR A 117 -4.67 16.87 -18.49
C THR A 117 -6.08 17.09 -17.92
N LYS A 118 -7.01 17.61 -18.72
CA LYS A 118 -8.43 17.75 -18.33
C LYS A 118 -9.15 16.40 -18.15
N GLY A 119 -8.53 15.29 -18.55
CA GLY A 119 -9.10 13.95 -18.49
C GLY A 119 -8.97 13.27 -17.13
N TYR A 120 -8.27 13.87 -16.18
CA TYR A 120 -8.10 13.32 -14.85
C TYR A 120 -8.11 14.42 -13.78
N GLU A 121 -8.44 14.04 -12.55
CA GLU A 121 -8.43 14.92 -11.38
C GLU A 121 -7.87 14.14 -10.19
N VAL A 122 -7.05 14.79 -9.35
CA VAL A 122 -6.28 14.11 -8.30
C VAL A 122 -6.35 14.88 -7.00
N VAL A 123 -6.66 14.17 -5.91
CA VAL A 123 -6.52 14.71 -4.56
C VAL A 123 -5.24 14.17 -3.95
N VAL A 124 -4.34 15.09 -3.63
CA VAL A 124 -3.04 14.79 -3.01
C VAL A 124 -3.07 15.26 -1.57
N GLY A 125 -2.71 14.37 -0.64
CA GLY A 125 -2.52 14.66 0.77
C GLY A 125 -1.04 14.64 1.17
N ASP A 126 -0.80 14.76 2.48
CA ASP A 126 0.54 14.57 3.03
C ASP A 126 1.00 13.10 2.90
N ALA A 127 2.32 12.90 2.88
CA ALA A 127 2.90 11.56 2.87
C ALA A 127 2.37 10.76 4.07
N THR A 128 1.66 9.66 3.79
CA THR A 128 1.02 8.84 4.82
C THR A 128 1.38 7.38 4.61
N GLY A 129 1.80 6.69 5.68
CA GLY A 129 2.03 5.25 5.67
C GLY A 129 3.22 4.82 4.79
N VAL A 130 4.41 5.36 5.05
CA VAL A 130 5.64 4.97 4.34
C VAL A 130 6.06 3.56 4.78
N LYS A 131 5.57 2.52 4.11
CA LYS A 131 6.27 1.25 4.04
C LYS A 131 7.17 1.29 2.82
N ASP A 132 8.43 1.61 3.05
CA ASP A 132 9.47 1.33 2.08
C ASP A 132 9.50 -0.19 1.85
N LEU A 133 8.86 -0.64 0.77
CA LEU A 133 8.78 -2.03 0.34
C LEU A 133 10.14 -2.56 -0.16
N SER A 134 11.13 -1.69 -0.33
CA SER A 134 12.48 -2.09 -0.72
C SER A 134 13.29 -2.70 0.42
N ASP A 135 12.82 -2.58 1.66
CA ASP A 135 13.42 -3.17 2.84
C ASP A 135 12.53 -4.29 3.41
N SER A 136 12.71 -5.51 2.88
CA SER A 136 12.02 -6.71 3.33
C SER A 136 12.27 -7.03 4.81
N SER A 137 13.27 -6.42 5.46
CA SER A 137 13.50 -6.57 6.91
C SER A 137 12.38 -5.96 7.76
N LYS A 138 11.64 -4.98 7.22
CA LYS A 138 10.48 -4.34 7.88
C LYS A 138 9.17 -5.13 7.71
N LEU A 139 9.17 -6.19 6.89
CA LEU A 139 8.05 -7.12 6.72
C LEU A 139 8.09 -8.29 7.71
N VAL A 140 9.16 -8.41 8.48
CA VAL A 140 9.22 -9.35 9.60
C VAL A 140 8.18 -8.90 10.63
N LYS A 141 7.17 -9.75 10.89
CA LYS A 141 6.30 -9.56 12.06
C LYS A 141 7.22 -9.36 13.25
N LYS A 142 7.19 -8.18 13.88
CA LYS A 142 7.92 -7.92 15.12
C LYS A 142 7.61 -9.09 16.05
N ALA A 143 8.62 -9.92 16.35
CA ALA A 143 8.42 -11.12 17.13
C ALA A 143 7.77 -10.72 18.47
N ASP A 144 6.82 -11.54 18.94
CA ASP A 144 6.10 -11.25 20.18
C ASP A 144 7.13 -11.00 21.30
N PRO A 145 7.17 -9.80 21.89
CA PRO A 145 8.17 -9.44 22.88
C PRO A 145 8.11 -10.34 24.13
N ALA A 146 7.01 -11.06 24.35
CA ALA A 146 6.92 -12.07 25.41
C ALA A 146 7.83 -13.29 25.19
N ASN A 147 8.22 -13.59 23.95
CA ASN A 147 8.94 -14.81 23.57
C ASN A 147 10.38 -14.55 23.05
N VAL A 148 10.83 -13.30 23.05
CA VAL A 148 12.19 -12.94 22.62
C VAL A 148 12.99 -12.48 23.84
N LYS A 149 14.14 -13.14 24.08
CA LYS A 149 15.05 -12.76 25.16
C LYS A 149 15.51 -11.30 24.97
N PRO A 150 15.20 -10.39 25.91
CA PRO A 150 15.54 -8.97 25.75
C PRO A 150 17.05 -8.72 25.71
N THR A 151 17.45 -7.68 24.98
CA THR A 151 18.84 -7.22 24.86
C THR A 151 18.96 -5.75 25.27
N GLU A 152 20.16 -5.17 25.22
CA GLU A 152 20.38 -3.74 25.48
C GLU A 152 19.60 -2.82 24.54
N ALA A 153 19.17 -3.31 23.37
CA ALA A 153 18.33 -2.58 22.43
C ALA A 153 16.83 -2.59 22.80
N SER A 154 16.38 -3.51 23.66
CA SER A 154 14.96 -3.66 24.03
C SER A 154 14.45 -2.50 24.89
N THR A 155 13.19 -2.16 24.76
CA THR A 155 12.52 -1.15 25.60
C THR A 155 12.15 -1.71 26.98
N ILE A 156 11.89 -0.84 27.97
CA ILE A 156 11.50 -1.26 29.32
C ILE A 156 10.20 -2.08 29.31
N GLU A 157 9.25 -1.72 28.43
CA GLU A 157 7.98 -2.42 28.27
C GLU A 157 8.18 -3.83 27.71
N GLU A 158 9.03 -3.98 26.69
CA GLU A 158 9.38 -5.28 26.10
C GLU A 158 10.09 -6.18 27.12
N ILE A 159 10.99 -5.64 27.96
CA ILE A 159 11.65 -6.41 29.02
C ILE A 159 10.64 -6.86 30.09
N LYS A 160 9.73 -5.97 30.53
CA LYS A 160 8.70 -6.34 31.51
C LYS A 160 7.74 -7.41 30.97
N ALA A 161 7.35 -7.31 29.70
CA ALA A 161 6.52 -8.32 29.04
C ALA A 161 7.18 -9.71 29.06
N TYR A 162 8.48 -9.78 28.75
CA TYR A 162 9.24 -11.03 28.84
C TYR A 162 9.30 -11.58 30.27
N LEU A 163 9.62 -10.73 31.26
CA LEU A 163 9.72 -11.14 32.67
C LEU A 163 8.37 -11.64 33.22
N THR A 164 7.26 -10.97 32.87
CA THR A 164 5.91 -11.42 33.24
C THR A 164 5.57 -12.77 32.60
N ALA A 165 5.86 -12.96 31.31
CA ALA A 165 5.62 -14.22 30.61
C ALA A 165 6.44 -15.38 31.20
N HIS A 166 7.69 -15.10 31.63
CA HIS A 166 8.60 -16.08 32.22
C HIS A 166 8.45 -16.19 33.75
N LYS A 167 7.45 -15.53 34.34
CA LYS A 167 7.15 -15.53 35.79
C LYS A 167 8.35 -15.12 36.65
N ILE A 168 9.14 -14.15 36.18
CA ILE A 168 10.26 -13.57 36.91
C ILE A 168 9.76 -12.31 37.65
N ASP A 169 9.94 -12.27 38.96
CA ASP A 169 9.59 -11.10 39.77
C ASP A 169 10.60 -9.95 39.55
N PHE A 170 10.07 -8.75 39.38
CA PHE A 170 10.84 -7.52 39.20
C PHE A 170 10.34 -6.39 40.11
N SER A 171 9.59 -6.72 41.17
CA SER A 171 9.15 -5.77 42.18
C SER A 171 10.31 -4.93 42.72
N GLY A 172 10.13 -3.61 42.73
CA GLY A 172 11.14 -2.65 43.17
C GLY A 172 12.20 -2.27 42.13
N LYS A 173 12.23 -2.90 40.94
CA LYS A 173 13.15 -2.54 39.86
C LYS A 173 12.46 -1.69 38.79
N THR A 174 13.01 -0.51 38.53
CA THR A 174 12.44 0.46 37.57
C THR A 174 13.39 0.83 36.44
N THR A 175 14.69 0.62 36.62
CA THR A 175 15.70 0.96 35.61
C THR A 175 15.86 -0.15 34.56
N LYS A 176 16.19 0.25 33.34
CA LYS A 176 16.41 -0.69 32.22
C LYS A 176 17.52 -1.70 32.52
N ASN A 177 18.61 -1.25 33.15
CA ASN A 177 19.75 -2.11 33.48
C ASN A 177 19.37 -3.14 34.55
N ASP A 178 18.61 -2.74 35.59
CA ASP A 178 18.20 -3.65 36.66
C ASP A 178 17.24 -4.73 36.17
N LEU A 179 16.36 -4.38 35.23
CA LEU A 179 15.41 -5.30 34.59
C LEU A 179 16.13 -6.24 33.61
N LEU A 180 17.08 -5.72 32.82
CA LEU A 180 17.87 -6.53 31.89
C LEU A 180 18.77 -7.53 32.65
N ALA A 181 19.30 -7.16 33.81
CA ALA A 181 20.08 -8.06 34.67
C ALA A 181 19.27 -9.25 35.23
N LEU A 182 17.93 -9.20 35.22
CA LEU A 182 17.07 -10.32 35.59
C LEU A 182 16.84 -11.32 34.45
N VAL A 183 17.15 -10.93 33.22
CA VAL A 183 17.05 -11.78 32.04
C VAL A 183 18.29 -12.69 32.01
N LYS A 184 18.17 -13.90 32.55
CA LYS A 184 19.23 -14.93 32.48
C LYS A 184 19.25 -15.67 31.14
#